data_AF-A0A928SE63-F1
#
_entry.id   AF-A0A928SE63-F1
#
_cell.length_a   1.000
_cell.length_b   1.000
_cell.length_c   1.000
_cell.angle_alpha   90.00
_cell.angle_beta   90.00
_cell.angle_gamma   90.00
#
_symmetry.space_group_name_H-M   'P 1'
#
loop_
_entity.id
_entity.type
_entity.pdbx_description
1 polymer ?
#
loop_
_entity_poly.entity_id
_entity_poly.type
_entity_poly.pdbx_seq_one_letter_code
_entity_poly.pdbx_strand_id
1 'polypeptide(L)'
;MIILDQLAPLISEVETEIERLSLTEPWAEQTPYLLQLPGIGLITAMTILGAIGEIERFPTAKKLVGYAGLGAKVHSSGQTHRTGGITKQGRKELRAVLVEAAWVAVRYDQHWQEQFERLADRIGRQKAIVAIARKLLIIIWHVLSAKVADRRAEPQQVARYFIRWGRQLRVKTTQGIKASEFARQQLDRLELGQELERVPYGSVTWCLPPPATAT
;
A
#
# COMPACT_ATOMS: atom_id res chain seq x y z
N MET A 1 -20.15 -31.78 -7.06
CA MET A 1 -19.80 -30.69 -6.13
C MET A 1 -18.29 -30.53 -6.21
N ILE A 2 -17.81 -29.51 -6.90
CA ILE A 2 -16.38 -29.33 -7.16
C ILE A 2 -15.79 -28.63 -5.92
N ILE A 3 -14.59 -29.01 -5.50
CA ILE A 3 -13.91 -28.43 -4.32
C ILE A 3 -13.89 -26.88 -4.36
N LEU A 4 -13.81 -26.31 -5.56
CA LEU A 4 -13.86 -24.87 -5.80
C LEU A 4 -15.16 -24.21 -5.29
N ASP A 5 -16.30 -24.90 -5.38
CA ASP A 5 -17.61 -24.39 -4.92
C ASP A 5 -17.63 -24.22 -3.39
N GLN A 6 -16.84 -25.01 -2.66
CA GLN A 6 -16.73 -24.94 -1.20
C GLN A 6 -15.71 -23.88 -0.73
N LEU A 7 -14.73 -23.51 -1.57
CA LEU A 7 -13.71 -22.53 -1.23
C LEU A 7 -14.18 -21.09 -1.43
N ALA A 8 -15.04 -20.83 -2.41
CA ALA A 8 -15.50 -19.47 -2.70
C ALA A 8 -16.20 -18.78 -1.51
N PRO A 9 -17.10 -19.44 -0.74
CA PRO A 9 -17.69 -18.84 0.45
C PRO A 9 -16.65 -18.52 1.53
N LEU A 10 -15.70 -19.43 1.78
CA LEU A 10 -14.65 -19.25 2.78
C LEU A 10 -13.71 -18.08 2.42
N ILE A 11 -13.35 -17.95 1.14
CA ILE A 11 -12.57 -16.79 0.67
C ILE A 11 -13.35 -15.50 0.89
N SER A 12 -14.64 -15.49 0.53
CA SER A 12 -15.48 -14.31 0.72
C SER A 12 -15.64 -13.92 2.19
N GLU A 13 -15.73 -14.88 3.10
CA GLU A 13 -15.79 -14.65 4.54
C GLU A 13 -14.49 -14.01 5.05
N VAL A 14 -13.34 -14.55 4.65
CA VAL A 14 -12.03 -14.00 5.01
C VAL A 14 -11.85 -12.59 4.44
N GLU A 15 -12.23 -12.35 3.19
CA GLU A 15 -12.18 -11.01 2.57
C GLU A 15 -13.04 -10.01 3.34
N THR A 16 -14.24 -10.42 3.75
CA THR A 16 -15.15 -9.58 4.55
C THR A 16 -14.56 -9.25 5.92
N GLU A 17 -13.89 -10.22 6.55
CA GLU A 17 -13.24 -10.00 7.84
C GLU A 17 -12.01 -9.10 7.69
N ILE A 18 -11.23 -9.22 6.62
CA ILE A 18 -10.12 -8.30 6.32
C ILE A 18 -10.64 -6.88 6.12
N GLU A 19 -11.73 -6.70 5.38
CA GLU A 19 -12.40 -5.40 5.24
C GLU A 19 -12.83 -4.85 6.59
N ARG A 20 -13.49 -5.66 7.43
CA ARG A 20 -13.93 -5.25 8.76
C ARG A 20 -12.74 -4.79 9.61
N LEU A 21 -11.68 -5.60 9.69
CA LEU A 21 -10.49 -5.30 10.48
C LEU A 21 -9.81 -4.01 10.01
N SER A 22 -9.74 -3.77 8.70
CA SER A 22 -9.14 -2.56 8.12
C SER A 22 -9.85 -1.26 8.51
N LEU A 23 -11.10 -1.35 8.99
CA LEU A 23 -11.92 -0.23 9.44
C LEU A 23 -12.01 -0.13 10.96
N THR A 24 -11.37 -1.05 11.70
CA THR A 24 -11.35 -1.08 13.17
C THR A 24 -9.94 -0.92 13.72
N GLU A 25 -9.84 -0.46 14.97
CA GLU A 25 -8.54 -0.36 15.64
C GLU A 25 -7.91 -1.75 15.86
N PRO A 26 -6.57 -1.88 15.80
CA PRO A 26 -5.58 -0.80 15.56
C PRO A 26 -5.29 -0.48 14.08
N TRP A 27 -5.95 -1.14 13.12
CA TRP A 27 -5.59 -1.04 11.70
C TRP A 27 -6.20 0.16 10.99
N ALA A 28 -7.34 0.66 11.48
CA ALA A 28 -8.08 1.77 10.87
C ALA A 28 -7.25 3.04 10.70
N GLU A 29 -6.38 3.35 11.67
CA GLU A 29 -5.51 4.53 11.62
C GLU A 29 -4.43 4.41 10.54
N GLN A 30 -3.85 3.22 10.37
CA GLN A 30 -2.68 3.00 9.52
C GLN A 30 -3.03 2.64 8.07
N THR A 31 -4.19 2.03 7.86
CA THR A 31 -4.63 1.51 6.55
C THR A 31 -4.60 2.59 5.45
N PRO A 32 -5.11 3.82 5.66
CA PRO A 32 -5.10 4.87 4.63
C PRO A 32 -3.69 5.23 4.13
N TYR A 33 -2.69 5.22 5.02
CA TYR A 33 -1.30 5.55 4.68
C TYR A 33 -0.67 4.57 3.69
N LEU A 34 -1.15 3.32 3.68
CA LEU A 34 -0.72 2.31 2.72
C LEU A 34 -1.56 2.36 1.44
N LEU A 35 -2.88 2.51 1.56
CA LEU A 35 -3.80 2.49 0.41
C LEU A 35 -3.63 3.67 -0.54
N GLN A 36 -3.08 4.79 -0.08
CA GLN A 36 -2.72 5.91 -0.93
C GLN A 36 -1.48 5.64 -1.81
N LEU A 37 -0.67 4.62 -1.47
CA LEU A 37 0.52 4.29 -2.24
C LEU A 37 0.16 3.52 -3.52
N PRO A 38 0.82 3.81 -4.65
CA PRO A 38 0.59 3.11 -5.90
C PRO A 38 0.91 1.63 -5.77
N GLY A 39 0.01 0.79 -6.30
CA GLY A 39 0.16 -0.66 -6.29
C GLY A 39 -0.21 -1.37 -4.98
N ILE A 40 -0.63 -0.65 -3.94
CA ILE A 40 -1.04 -1.25 -2.68
C ILE A 40 -2.57 -1.29 -2.58
N GLY A 41 -3.14 -2.48 -2.72
CA GLY A 41 -4.55 -2.75 -2.42
C GLY A 41 -4.78 -3.20 -0.98
N LEU A 42 -6.05 -3.36 -0.59
CA LEU A 42 -6.45 -3.69 0.78
C LEU A 42 -5.76 -4.95 1.35
N ILE A 43 -5.80 -6.06 0.63
CA ILE A 43 -5.18 -7.32 1.08
C ILE A 43 -3.66 -7.12 1.26
N THR A 44 -3.01 -6.43 0.33
CA THR A 44 -1.58 -6.11 0.41
C THR A 44 -1.29 -5.22 1.62
N ALA A 45 -2.08 -4.18 1.84
CA ALA A 45 -1.94 -3.30 2.99
C ALA A 45 -2.08 -4.06 4.31
N MET A 46 -3.16 -4.85 4.47
CA MET A 46 -3.40 -5.63 5.67
C MET A 46 -2.34 -6.72 5.90
N THR A 47 -1.83 -7.32 4.82
CA THR A 47 -0.69 -8.26 4.92
C THR A 47 0.58 -7.56 5.39
N ILE A 48 0.86 -6.36 4.87
CA ILE A 48 2.02 -5.56 5.29
C ILE A 48 1.89 -5.15 6.76
N LEU A 49 0.76 -4.57 7.16
CA LEU A 49 0.50 -4.16 8.54
C LEU A 49 0.59 -5.34 9.51
N GLY A 50 -0.07 -6.46 9.19
CA GLY A 50 -0.01 -7.67 10.00
C GLY A 50 1.39 -8.28 10.10
N ALA A 51 2.22 -8.16 9.05
CA ALA A 51 3.59 -8.66 9.06
C ALA A 51 4.56 -7.74 9.83
N ILE A 52 4.35 -6.42 9.78
CA ILE A 52 5.21 -5.42 10.44
C ILE A 52 4.88 -5.36 11.94
N GLY A 53 3.59 -5.26 12.28
CA GLY A 53 3.13 -4.88 13.60
C GLY A 53 3.37 -3.37 13.83
N GLU A 54 3.79 -3.02 15.04
CA GLU A 54 4.23 -1.65 15.37
C GLU A 54 5.43 -1.24 14.51
N ILE A 55 5.38 -0.06 13.89
CA ILE A 55 6.42 0.42 12.98
C ILE A 55 7.68 0.85 13.75
N GLU A 56 7.51 1.29 14.99
CA GLU A 56 8.52 1.82 15.91
C GLU A 56 9.62 0.80 16.22
N ARG A 57 9.32 -0.50 16.12
CA ARG A 57 10.31 -1.58 16.24
C ARG A 57 11.40 -1.54 15.16
N PHE A 58 11.20 -0.75 14.10
CA PHE A 58 12.17 -0.53 13.04
C PHE A 58 12.67 0.92 13.12
N PRO A 59 13.80 1.20 13.81
CA PRO A 59 14.34 2.56 13.94
C PRO A 59 14.76 3.21 12.62
N THR A 60 14.93 2.40 11.56
CA THR A 60 15.27 2.89 10.22
C THR A 60 14.60 2.02 9.16
N ALA A 61 14.28 2.61 8.00
CA ALA A 61 13.79 1.87 6.84
C ALA A 61 14.73 0.72 6.43
N LYS A 62 16.04 0.86 6.64
CA LYS A 62 17.03 -0.21 6.37
C LYS A 62 16.76 -1.47 7.19
N LYS A 63 16.33 -1.33 8.44
CA LYS A 63 15.98 -2.47 9.31
C LYS A 63 14.72 -3.18 8.80
N LEU A 64 13.70 -2.42 8.38
CA LEU A 64 12.49 -2.99 7.78
C LEU A 64 12.79 -3.72 6.45
N VAL A 65 13.64 -3.14 5.60
CA VAL A 65 14.10 -3.79 4.35
C VAL A 65 14.84 -5.10 4.62
N GLY A 66 15.65 -5.15 5.69
CA GLY A 66 16.31 -6.37 6.15
C GLY A 66 15.30 -7.44 6.59
N TYR A 67 14.29 -7.05 7.37
CA TYR A 67 13.23 -7.92 7.86
C TYR A 67 12.36 -8.52 6.73
N ALA A 68 12.08 -7.75 5.68
CA ALA A 68 11.39 -8.25 4.48
C ALA A 68 12.28 -9.17 3.61
N GLY A 69 13.59 -9.23 3.87
CA GLY A 69 14.53 -9.99 3.06
C GLY A 69 14.73 -9.42 1.65
N LEU A 70 14.44 -8.13 1.47
CA LEU A 70 14.67 -7.35 0.25
C LEU A 70 16.05 -6.66 0.23
N GLY A 71 16.78 -6.73 1.36
CA GLY A 71 18.16 -6.28 1.44
C GLY A 71 19.09 -7.14 0.58
N ALA A 72 20.12 -6.51 -0.01
CA ALA A 72 21.16 -7.24 -0.72
C ALA A 72 22.05 -8.02 0.25
N LYS A 73 22.43 -9.24 -0.14
CA LYS A 73 23.41 -10.04 0.60
C LYS A 73 24.78 -9.39 0.47
N VAL A 74 25.41 -9.05 1.59
CA VAL A 74 26.78 -8.51 1.60
C VAL A 74 27.72 -9.65 1.99
N HIS A 75 28.62 -10.03 1.07
CA HIS A 75 29.78 -10.85 1.41
C HIS A 75 30.96 -9.90 1.65
N SER A 76 31.43 -9.83 2.89
CA SER A 76 32.56 -8.98 3.29
C SER A 76 33.69 -9.88 3.77
N SER A 77 34.48 -10.41 2.84
CA SER A 77 35.69 -11.20 3.15
C SER A 77 36.91 -10.29 3.05
N GLY A 78 37.12 -9.42 4.04
CA GLY A 78 38.36 -8.69 4.37
C GLY A 78 39.01 -7.75 3.33
N GLN A 79 38.97 -8.05 2.03
CA GLN A 79 39.68 -7.36 0.94
C GLN A 79 38.78 -7.10 -0.29
N THR A 80 37.55 -7.62 -0.34
CA THR A 80 36.61 -7.36 -1.44
C THR A 80 35.18 -7.26 -0.93
N HIS A 81 34.50 -6.17 -1.30
CA HIS A 81 33.04 -6.02 -1.12
C HIS A 81 32.33 -6.49 -2.40
N ARG A 82 31.63 -7.63 -2.32
CA ARG A 82 30.71 -8.07 -3.38
C ARG A 82 29.28 -8.03 -2.87
N THR A 83 28.44 -7.24 -3.53
CA THR A 83 27.00 -7.19 -3.29
C THR A 83 26.32 -8.31 -4.08
N GLY A 84 25.77 -9.31 -3.40
CA GLY A 84 25.05 -10.44 -3.99
C GLY A 84 23.55 -10.16 -4.18
N GLY A 85 22.79 -11.21 -4.55
CA GLY A 85 21.33 -11.16 -4.62
C GLY A 85 20.67 -10.85 -3.27
N ILE A 86 19.34 -10.67 -3.25
CA ILE A 86 18.62 -10.44 -1.99
C ILE A 86 18.83 -11.59 -1.01
N THR A 87 18.84 -11.30 0.30
CA THR A 87 19.13 -12.31 1.34
C THR A 87 18.12 -13.45 1.36
N LYS A 88 16.85 -13.17 1.07
CA LYS A 88 15.69 -14.09 1.20
C LYS A 88 15.45 -14.64 2.62
N GLN A 89 16.24 -14.22 3.61
CA GLN A 89 16.15 -14.63 5.02
C GLN A 89 15.02 -13.91 5.80
N GLY A 90 14.23 -13.08 5.10
CA GLY A 90 13.08 -12.37 5.66
C GLY A 90 11.74 -12.99 5.24
N ARG A 91 10.64 -12.44 5.77
CA ARG A 91 9.27 -12.90 5.55
C ARG A 91 8.93 -13.07 4.06
N LYS A 92 8.57 -14.30 3.67
CA LYS A 92 8.34 -14.67 2.26
C LYS A 92 7.08 -14.00 1.74
N GLU A 93 6.04 -13.98 2.57
CA GLU A 93 4.76 -13.33 2.35
C GLU A 93 4.94 -11.83 2.11
N LEU A 94 5.66 -11.13 2.99
CA LEU A 94 5.93 -9.69 2.86
C LEU A 94 6.69 -9.36 1.57
N ARG A 95 7.71 -10.16 1.26
CA ARG A 95 8.48 -10.01 0.02
C ARG A 95 7.62 -10.24 -1.23
N ALA A 96 6.75 -11.25 -1.22
CA ALA A 96 5.88 -11.55 -2.34
C ALA A 96 4.90 -10.40 -2.60
N VAL A 97 4.17 -9.96 -1.58
CA VAL A 97 3.18 -8.88 -1.74
C VAL A 97 3.80 -7.55 -2.16
N LEU A 98 5.03 -7.24 -1.72
CA LEU A 98 5.76 -6.04 -2.14
C LEU A 98 6.23 -6.10 -3.60
N VAL A 99 6.58 -7.28 -4.11
CA VAL A 99 6.94 -7.45 -5.53
C VAL A 99 5.70 -7.34 -6.41
N GLU A 100 4.58 -7.91 -6.00
CA GLU A 100 3.30 -7.73 -6.72
C GLU A 100 2.87 -6.26 -6.71
N ALA A 101 2.95 -5.59 -5.55
CA ALA A 101 2.68 -4.15 -5.45
C ALA A 101 3.58 -3.34 -6.38
N ALA A 102 4.87 -3.68 -6.46
CA ALA A 102 5.80 -3.03 -7.38
C ALA A 102 5.38 -3.20 -8.84
N TRP A 103 4.88 -4.37 -9.25
CA TRP A 103 4.41 -4.58 -10.63
C TRP A 103 3.20 -3.72 -10.96
N VAL A 104 2.27 -3.58 -10.01
CA VAL A 104 1.09 -2.74 -10.17
C VAL A 104 1.50 -1.26 -10.19
N ALA A 105 2.41 -0.84 -9.31
CA ALA A 105 2.93 0.53 -9.28
C ALA A 105 3.60 0.89 -10.62
N VAL A 106 4.50 0.04 -11.13
CA VAL A 106 5.17 0.25 -12.43
C VAL A 106 4.19 0.32 -13.60
N ARG A 107 3.04 -0.36 -13.51
CA ARG A 107 2.04 -0.39 -14.58
C ARG A 107 1.19 0.88 -14.63
N TYR A 108 0.87 1.47 -13.48
CA TYR A 108 -0.17 2.52 -13.38
C TYR A 108 0.35 3.87 -12.88
N ASP A 109 1.60 3.95 -12.44
CA ASP A 109 2.22 5.18 -11.97
C ASP A 109 3.47 5.49 -12.83
N GLN A 110 3.44 6.65 -13.47
CA GLN A 110 4.48 7.08 -14.41
C GLN A 110 5.85 7.21 -13.73
N HIS A 111 5.90 7.68 -12.48
CA HIS A 111 7.16 7.79 -11.76
C HIS A 111 7.80 6.41 -11.56
N TRP A 112 7.01 5.42 -11.14
CA TRP A 112 7.52 4.06 -10.93
C TRP A 112 7.88 3.37 -12.24
N GLN A 113 7.14 3.63 -13.31
CA GLN A 113 7.48 3.15 -14.65
C GLN A 113 8.87 3.64 -15.09
N GLU A 114 9.10 4.95 -15.06
CA GLU A 114 10.38 5.55 -15.48
C GLU A 114 11.56 5.04 -14.62
N GLN A 115 11.34 4.90 -13.31
CA GLN A 115 12.36 4.35 -12.41
C GLN A 115 12.66 2.89 -12.73
N PHE A 116 11.64 2.09 -13.05
CA PHE A 116 11.79 0.69 -13.41
C PHE A 116 12.54 0.53 -14.73
N GLU A 117 12.19 1.29 -15.76
CA GLU A 117 12.84 1.23 -17.08
C GLU A 117 14.34 1.54 -16.96
N ARG A 118 14.70 2.65 -16.31
CA ARG A 118 16.11 3.04 -16.06
C ARG A 118 16.90 1.95 -15.31
N LEU A 119 16.26 1.26 -14.37
CA LEU A 119 16.90 0.16 -13.64
C LEU A 119 16.96 -1.11 -14.48
N ALA A 120 15.91 -1.42 -15.24
CA ALA A 120 15.83 -2.61 -16.06
C ALA A 120 16.93 -2.64 -17.12
N ASP A 121 17.24 -1.49 -17.72
CA ASP A 121 18.31 -1.33 -18.70
C ASP A 121 19.70 -1.62 -18.10
N ARG A 122 19.90 -1.27 -16.83
CA ARG A 122 21.20 -1.41 -16.15
C ARG A 122 21.42 -2.77 -15.50
N ILE A 123 20.39 -3.34 -14.86
CA ILE A 123 20.52 -4.52 -13.99
C ILE A 123 19.57 -5.68 -14.35
N GLY A 124 18.76 -5.52 -15.39
CA GLY A 124 17.76 -6.49 -15.82
C GLY A 124 16.43 -6.38 -15.07
N ARG A 125 15.33 -6.69 -15.77
CA ARG A 125 13.94 -6.51 -15.31
C ARG A 125 13.65 -7.12 -13.93
N GLN A 126 14.11 -8.35 -13.68
CA GLN A 126 13.86 -9.05 -12.42
C GLN A 126 14.56 -8.39 -11.22
N LYS A 127 15.77 -7.85 -11.42
CA LYS A 127 16.45 -7.11 -10.34
C LYS A 127 15.85 -5.71 -10.18
N ALA A 128 15.42 -5.09 -11.27
CA ALA A 128 14.75 -3.80 -11.27
C ALA A 128 13.45 -3.83 -10.46
N ILE A 129 12.58 -4.81 -10.67
CA ILE A 129 11.31 -4.88 -9.92
C ILE A 129 11.54 -5.08 -8.41
N VAL A 130 12.53 -5.89 -8.03
CA VAL A 130 12.92 -6.08 -6.63
C VAL A 130 13.47 -4.77 -6.03
N ALA A 131 14.19 -3.97 -6.82
CA ALA A 131 14.63 -2.65 -6.40
C ALA A 131 13.46 -1.67 -6.22
N ILE A 132 12.42 -1.73 -7.07
CA ILE A 132 11.19 -0.96 -6.88
C ILE A 132 10.45 -1.39 -5.62
N ALA A 133 10.26 -2.69 -5.40
CA ALA A 133 9.66 -3.23 -4.17
C ALA A 133 10.40 -2.75 -2.91
N ARG A 134 11.74 -2.71 -2.95
CA ARG A 134 12.55 -2.15 -1.86
C ARG A 134 12.30 -0.65 -1.67
N LYS A 135 12.19 0.14 -2.75
CA LYS A 135 11.90 1.57 -2.67
C LYS A 135 10.50 1.83 -2.09
N LEU A 136 9.49 1.07 -2.52
CA LEU A 136 8.14 1.13 -1.95
C LEU A 136 8.14 0.82 -0.45
N LEU A 137 8.89 -0.21 -0.01
CA LEU A 137 9.00 -0.53 1.41
C LEU A 137 9.66 0.58 2.23
N ILE A 138 10.61 1.32 1.65
CA ILE A 138 11.20 2.50 2.30
C ILE A 138 10.14 3.60 2.44
N ILE A 139 9.31 3.82 1.43
CA ILE A 139 8.21 4.79 1.50
C ILE A 139 7.18 4.38 2.55
N ILE A 140 6.78 3.10 2.59
CA ILE A 140 5.89 2.55 3.62
C ILE A 140 6.43 2.87 5.02
N TRP A 141 7.73 2.67 5.25
CA TRP A 141 8.34 3.02 6.53
C TRP A 141 8.17 4.50 6.86
N HIS A 142 8.44 5.39 5.91
CA HIS A 142 8.30 6.84 6.14
C HIS A 142 6.86 7.27 6.42
N VAL A 143 5.88 6.82 5.62
CA VAL A 143 4.48 7.24 5.79
C VAL A 143 3.88 6.70 7.09
N LEU A 144 4.28 5.50 7.52
CA LEU A 144 3.85 4.93 8.80
C LEU A 144 4.56 5.57 9.98
N SER A 145 5.89 5.72 9.95
CA SER A 145 6.65 6.26 11.08
C SER A 145 6.39 7.74 11.31
N ALA A 146 6.19 8.52 10.25
CA ALA A 146 5.91 9.95 10.37
C ALA A 146 4.41 10.26 10.44
N LYS A 147 3.54 9.28 10.15
CA LYS A 147 2.09 9.48 9.99
C LYS A 147 1.78 10.64 9.02
N VAL A 148 2.43 10.58 7.85
CA VAL A 148 2.22 11.57 6.77
C VAL A 148 1.95 10.84 5.46
N ALA A 149 1.11 11.43 4.61
CA ALA A 149 0.92 10.92 3.25
C ALA A 149 2.21 10.98 2.42
N ASP A 150 2.31 10.14 1.39
CA ASP A 150 3.45 10.24 0.47
C ASP A 150 3.40 11.56 -0.30
N ARG A 151 4.56 12.20 -0.44
CA ARG A 151 4.70 13.48 -1.16
C ARG A 151 4.30 13.43 -2.64
N ARG A 152 4.24 12.24 -3.25
CA ARG A 152 3.81 12.05 -4.64
C ARG A 152 2.34 11.61 -4.72
N ALA A 153 1.65 11.48 -3.59
CA ALA A 153 0.25 11.13 -3.57
C ALA A 153 -0.56 12.22 -4.28
N GLU A 154 -1.20 11.85 -5.38
CA GLU A 154 -2.11 12.75 -6.08
C GLU A 154 -3.50 12.70 -5.44
N PRO A 155 -4.00 13.79 -4.82
CA PRO A 155 -5.25 13.75 -4.04
C PRO A 155 -6.44 13.24 -4.84
N GLN A 156 -6.54 13.58 -6.13
CA GLN A 156 -7.62 13.10 -7.00
C GLN A 156 -7.57 11.57 -7.20
N GLN A 157 -6.37 11.00 -7.40
CA GLN A 157 -6.24 9.56 -7.59
C GLN A 157 -6.56 8.80 -6.30
N VAL A 158 -6.06 9.28 -5.16
CA VAL A 158 -6.33 8.73 -3.83
C VAL A 158 -7.83 8.80 -3.52
N ALA A 159 -8.47 9.94 -3.81
CA ALA A 159 -9.92 10.11 -3.62
C ALA A 159 -10.73 9.13 -4.48
N ARG A 160 -10.38 8.97 -5.77
CA ARG A 160 -11.02 7.96 -6.65
C ARG A 160 -10.90 6.56 -6.07
N TYR A 161 -9.73 6.22 -5.54
CA TYR A 161 -9.51 4.94 -4.90
C TYR A 161 -10.44 4.76 -3.69
N PHE A 162 -10.51 5.73 -2.78
CA PHE A 162 -11.36 5.63 -1.60
C PHE A 162 -12.86 5.65 -1.91
N ILE A 163 -13.31 6.39 -2.92
CA ILE A 163 -14.71 6.31 -3.40
C ILE A 163 -15.00 4.90 -3.92
N ARG A 164 -14.11 4.35 -4.76
CA ARG A 164 -14.27 3.00 -5.28
C ARG A 164 -14.28 1.97 -4.15
N TRP A 165 -13.37 2.09 -3.20
CA TRP A 165 -13.28 1.20 -2.05
C TRP A 165 -14.56 1.29 -1.20
N GLY A 166 -15.01 2.50 -0.84
CA GLY A 166 -16.23 2.70 -0.08
C GLY A 166 -17.49 2.15 -0.75
N ARG A 167 -17.55 2.12 -2.09
CA ARG A 167 -18.64 1.47 -2.84
C ARG A 167 -18.57 -0.05 -2.84
N GLN A 168 -17.37 -0.62 -2.71
CA GLN A 168 -17.11 -2.06 -2.79
C GLN A 168 -17.13 -2.74 -1.43
N LEU A 169 -17.09 -1.98 -0.33
CA LEU A 169 -17.19 -2.51 1.03
C LEU A 169 -18.41 -3.43 1.16
N ARG A 170 -18.15 -4.69 1.49
CA ARG A 170 -19.17 -5.72 1.74
C ARG A 170 -19.72 -5.58 3.14
N VAL A 171 -18.87 -5.17 4.07
CA VAL A 171 -19.28 -4.78 5.42
C VAL A 171 -20.08 -3.50 5.29
N LYS A 172 -21.37 -3.54 5.66
CA LYS A 172 -22.13 -2.30 5.88
C LYS A 172 -21.36 -1.53 6.94
N THR A 173 -20.76 -0.39 6.57
CA THR A 173 -20.14 0.53 7.54
C THR A 173 -21.11 0.70 8.70
N THR A 174 -20.61 0.66 9.94
CA THR A 174 -21.42 0.74 11.17
C THR A 174 -22.39 1.94 11.18
N GLN A 175 -22.17 2.94 10.33
CA GLN A 175 -22.93 4.18 10.27
C GLN A 175 -23.71 4.43 8.95
N GLY A 176 -23.67 3.52 7.96
CA GLY A 176 -24.39 3.73 6.70
C GLY A 176 -23.98 4.97 5.88
N ILE A 177 -22.72 5.41 6.03
CA ILE A 177 -22.19 6.61 5.37
C ILE A 177 -22.08 6.43 3.85
N LYS A 178 -22.19 7.55 3.10
CA LYS A 178 -22.03 7.54 1.64
C LYS A 178 -20.57 7.30 1.26
N ALA A 179 -20.31 6.71 0.09
CA ALA A 179 -18.94 6.45 -0.37
C ALA A 179 -18.08 7.73 -0.52
N SER A 180 -18.69 8.88 -0.86
CA SER A 180 -17.99 10.18 -0.90
C SER A 180 -17.63 10.69 0.50
N GLU A 181 -18.48 10.45 1.49
CA GLU A 181 -18.23 10.80 2.89
C GLU A 181 -17.16 9.89 3.49
N PHE A 182 -17.21 8.59 3.21
CA PHE A 182 -16.15 7.67 3.55
C PHE A 182 -14.81 8.11 2.94
N ALA A 183 -14.79 8.46 1.66
CA ALA A 183 -13.58 8.94 1.00
C ALA A 183 -13.04 10.21 1.65
N ARG A 184 -13.92 11.16 2.02
CA ARG A 184 -13.54 12.37 2.76
C ARG A 184 -12.88 12.04 4.10
N GLN A 185 -13.49 11.17 4.91
CA GLN A 185 -12.92 10.75 6.19
C GLN A 185 -11.51 10.16 6.04
N GLN A 186 -11.26 9.35 4.99
CA GLN A 186 -9.93 8.78 4.75
C GLN A 186 -8.93 9.83 4.24
N LEU A 187 -9.36 10.79 3.43
CA LEU A 187 -8.51 11.89 2.97
C LEU A 187 -8.11 12.82 4.11
N ASP A 188 -9.05 13.11 5.02
CA ASP A 188 -8.80 13.95 6.19
C ASP A 188 -7.78 13.30 7.13
N ARG A 189 -7.83 11.97 7.31
CA ARG A 189 -6.79 11.21 8.05
C ARG A 189 -5.40 11.31 7.44
N LEU A 190 -5.31 11.55 6.14
CA LEU A 190 -4.06 11.71 5.40
C LEU A 190 -3.63 13.17 5.26
N GLU A 191 -4.45 14.11 5.74
CA GLU A 191 -4.32 15.54 5.49
C GLU A 191 -4.20 15.88 3.99
N LEU A 192 -4.82 15.06 3.12
CA LEU A 192 -4.74 15.19 1.66
C LEU A 192 -6.01 15.80 1.07
N GLY A 193 -5.84 16.67 0.08
CA GLY A 193 -6.97 17.16 -0.73
C GLY A 193 -8.00 17.97 0.07
N GLN A 194 -7.54 18.84 0.97
CA GLN A 194 -8.42 19.73 1.74
C GLN A 194 -9.26 20.64 0.82
N GLU A 195 -8.68 21.10 -0.29
CA GLU A 195 -9.35 21.91 -1.32
C GLU A 195 -10.13 21.08 -2.35
N LEU A 196 -10.11 19.74 -2.25
CA LEU A 196 -10.68 18.87 -3.28
C LEU A 196 -12.20 18.70 -3.11
N GLU A 197 -13.00 19.51 -3.79
CA GLU A 197 -14.47 19.40 -3.69
C GLU A 197 -15.08 18.39 -4.67
N ARG A 198 -14.46 18.22 -5.84
CA ARG A 198 -15.02 17.44 -6.95
C ARG A 198 -14.00 16.44 -7.47
N VAL A 199 -14.45 15.19 -7.65
CA VAL A 199 -13.63 14.09 -8.15
C VAL A 199 -14.25 13.50 -9.40
N PRO A 200 -13.68 13.78 -10.59
CA PRO A 200 -14.14 13.15 -11.82
C PRO A 200 -13.79 11.65 -11.79
N TYR A 201 -14.75 10.77 -12.06
CA TYR A 201 -14.63 9.31 -12.07
C TYR A 201 -15.37 8.75 -13.30
N GLY A 202 -14.64 8.49 -14.38
CA GLY A 202 -15.25 8.12 -15.66
C GLY A 202 -16.15 9.24 -16.17
N SER A 203 -17.42 8.92 -16.46
CA SER A 203 -18.44 9.89 -16.90
C SER A 203 -19.14 10.64 -15.76
N VAL A 204 -18.87 10.29 -14.49
CA VAL A 204 -19.56 10.86 -13.32
C VAL A 204 -18.59 11.72 -12.52
N THR A 205 -19.06 12.86 -12.00
CA THR A 205 -18.29 13.67 -11.04
C THR A 205 -18.88 13.48 -9.65
N TRP A 206 -18.05 13.06 -8.70
CA TRP A 206 -18.44 12.91 -7.30
C TRP A 206 -18.15 14.20 -6.54
N CYS A 207 -19.13 14.67 -5.78
CA CYS A 207 -18.94 15.77 -4.83
C CYS A 207 -18.48 15.19 -3.49
N LEU A 208 -17.34 15.67 -3.00
CA LEU A 208 -16.86 15.35 -1.67
C LEU A 208 -17.39 16.39 -0.67
N PRO A 209 -17.81 15.97 0.54
CA PRO A 209 -18.13 16.91 1.60
C PRO A 209 -16.89 17.72 2.01
N PRO A 210 -17.08 18.89 2.64
CA PRO A 210 -15.97 19.71 3.13
C PRO A 210 -15.12 18.93 4.16
N PRO A 211 -13.83 19.26 4.31
CA PRO A 211 -12.96 18.61 5.29
C PRO A 211 -13.43 18.90 6.72
N ALA A 212 -13.25 17.92 7.61
CA ALA A 212 -13.65 18.04 9.00
C ALA A 212 -12.98 19.22 9.75
N THR A 213 -11.81 19.67 9.27
CA THR A 213 -11.08 20.83 9.82
C THR A 213 -11.65 22.20 9.42
N ALA A 214 -12.62 22.25 8.51
CA ALA A 214 -13.24 23.50 8.05
C ALA A 214 -14.51 23.90 8.83
N THR A 215 -14.82 23.22 9.94
CA THR A 215 -15.93 23.51 10.86
C THR A 215 -15.39 23.90 12.24
#